data_AF-A0A1Y1U5W4-F1
#
_entry.id   AF-A0A1Y1U5W4-F1
#
_cell.length_a   1.000
_cell.length_b   1.000
_cell.length_c   1.000
_cell.angle_alpha   90.00
_cell.angle_beta   90.00
_cell.angle_gamma   90.00
#
_symmetry.space_group_name_H-M   'P 1'
#
loop_
_entity.id
_entity.type
_entity.pdbx_description
1 polymer ?
#
loop_
_entity_poly.entity_id
_entity_poly.type
_entity_poly.pdbx_seq_one_letter_code
_entity_poly.pdbx_strand_id
1 'polypeptide(L)'
;MRPSLLRRAAATLPIPPTLAEASMQLIPPIPLYRRLLRAHRGLPDDMRFMGDAYIKSEFRATRTSDNPIHIIAFLSQWKLYLEEVEQSATEAGKAAPFKGRRLEVDKIEQLSEEQIGQLYELMHATKDVWKSPEDLTAQAGGGPSGSLNPSAPEDDTKDK
;
A
#
# COMPACT_ATOMS: atom_id res chain seq x y z
N MET A 1 23.01 -16.63 13.62
CA MET A 1 22.48 -15.89 12.46
C MET A 1 21.34 -16.71 11.87
N ARG A 2 20.09 -16.22 11.93
CA ARG A 2 18.92 -16.92 11.37
C ARG A 2 18.72 -16.44 9.93
N PRO A 3 18.75 -17.31 8.91
CA PRO A 3 18.45 -16.91 7.55
C PRO A 3 16.95 -16.71 7.39
N SER A 4 16.51 -15.47 7.15
CA SER A 4 15.13 -15.19 6.74
C SER A 4 14.98 -15.60 5.28
N LEU A 5 14.21 -16.65 5.02
CA LEU A 5 13.77 -16.99 3.67
C LEU A 5 12.85 -15.87 3.20
N LEU A 6 13.29 -15.06 2.23
CA LEU A 6 12.40 -14.15 1.51
C LEU A 6 11.39 -15.01 0.76
N ARG A 7 10.22 -15.23 1.38
CA ARG A 7 9.09 -15.95 0.81
C ARG A 7 8.46 -15.06 -0.25
N ARG A 8 8.61 -15.43 -1.53
CA ARG A 8 7.93 -14.76 -2.65
C ARG A 8 6.43 -14.84 -2.43
N ALA A 9 5.76 -13.68 -2.46
CA ALA A 9 4.30 -13.61 -2.44
C ALA A 9 3.76 -14.33 -3.68
N ALA A 10 3.03 -15.42 -3.47
CA ALA A 10 2.30 -16.11 -4.53
C ALA A 10 1.08 -15.25 -4.87
N ALA A 11 1.02 -14.76 -6.10
CA ALA A 11 -0.07 -13.90 -6.53
C ALA A 11 -1.15 -14.73 -7.21
N THR A 12 -2.27 -14.91 -6.52
CA THR A 12 -3.48 -15.61 -6.96
C THR A 12 -4.38 -14.62 -7.71
N LEU A 13 -4.53 -14.79 -9.03
CA LEU A 13 -5.48 -14.05 -9.84
C LEU A 13 -6.34 -14.99 -10.69
N PRO A 14 -7.56 -14.57 -11.09
CA PRO A 14 -8.40 -15.32 -12.02
C PRO A 14 -7.67 -15.53 -13.36
N ILE A 15 -7.65 -16.78 -13.84
CA ILE A 15 -7.03 -17.13 -15.13
C ILE A 15 -8.00 -16.71 -16.25
N PRO A 16 -7.55 -15.93 -17.26
CA PRO A 16 -8.38 -15.58 -18.41
C PRO A 16 -8.81 -16.82 -19.22
N PRO A 17 -9.97 -16.76 -19.91
CA PRO A 17 -10.59 -17.93 -20.53
C PRO A 17 -9.76 -18.56 -21.66
N THR A 18 -8.86 -17.81 -22.30
CA THR A 18 -7.84 -18.35 -23.22
C THR A 18 -6.48 -17.64 -23.10
N LEU A 19 -5.40 -18.38 -23.35
CA LEU A 19 -4.01 -17.87 -23.34
C LEU A 19 -3.78 -16.77 -24.39
N ALA A 20 -4.45 -16.92 -25.54
CA ALA A 20 -4.32 -16.00 -26.67
C ALA A 20 -4.94 -14.63 -26.35
N GLU A 21 -6.17 -14.60 -25.83
CA GLU A 21 -6.83 -13.36 -25.43
C GLU A 21 -6.08 -12.65 -24.31
N ALA A 22 -5.56 -13.41 -23.34
CA ALA A 22 -4.71 -12.88 -22.28
C ALA A 22 -3.51 -12.14 -22.89
N SER A 23 -2.80 -12.79 -23.82
CA SER A 23 -1.59 -12.25 -24.44
C SER A 23 -1.82 -10.96 -25.22
N MET A 24 -2.99 -10.78 -25.84
CA MET A 24 -3.33 -9.57 -26.60
C MET A 24 -3.47 -8.32 -25.73
N GLN A 25 -3.76 -8.49 -24.44
CA GLN A 25 -3.91 -7.38 -23.50
C GLN A 25 -2.60 -7.06 -22.75
N LEU A 26 -1.53 -7.84 -22.96
CA LEU A 26 -0.27 -7.69 -22.22
C LEU A 26 0.63 -6.62 -22.82
N ILE A 27 1.34 -5.93 -21.94
CA ILE A 27 2.46 -5.08 -22.31
C ILE A 27 3.71 -5.96 -22.39
N PRO A 28 4.54 -5.86 -23.45
CA PRO A 28 5.76 -6.65 -23.53
C PRO A 28 6.71 -6.37 -22.34
N PRO A 29 7.56 -7.32 -21.93
CA PRO A 29 8.31 -7.24 -20.66
C PRO A 29 9.18 -5.98 -20.52
N ILE A 30 9.95 -5.63 -21.56
CA ILE A 30 10.88 -4.47 -21.50
C ILE A 30 10.11 -3.14 -21.47
N PRO A 31 9.10 -2.91 -22.33
CA PRO A 31 8.21 -1.75 -22.20
C PRO A 31 7.55 -1.63 -20.82
N LEU A 32 7.03 -2.74 -20.27
CA LEU A 32 6.38 -2.77 -18.96
C LEU A 32 7.34 -2.36 -17.85
N TYR A 33 8.51 -2.99 -17.81
CA TYR A 33 9.59 -2.67 -16.86
C TYR A 33 9.95 -1.18 -16.87
N ARG A 34 10.16 -0.61 -18.06
CA ARG A 34 10.52 0.82 -18.20
C ARG A 34 9.39 1.75 -17.78
N ARG A 35 8.13 1.38 -18.04
CA ARG A 35 6.96 2.19 -17.68
C ARG A 35 6.73 2.18 -16.18
N LEU A 36 6.87 1.03 -15.51
CA LEU A 36 6.85 0.92 -14.05
C LEU A 36 7.87 1.85 -13.36
N LEU A 37 9.14 1.80 -13.78
CA LEU A 37 10.18 2.67 -13.21
C LEU A 37 9.96 4.16 -13.50
N ARG A 38 9.17 4.51 -14.53
CA ARG A 38 8.75 5.89 -14.77
C ARG A 38 7.60 6.29 -13.86
N ALA A 39 6.60 5.42 -13.68
CA ALA A 39 5.48 5.64 -12.79
C ALA A 39 5.95 5.84 -11.34
N HIS A 40 6.94 5.07 -10.89
CA HIS A 40 7.56 5.22 -9.56
C HIS A 40 8.19 6.59 -9.29
N ARG A 41 8.49 7.40 -10.31
CA ARG A 41 9.02 8.77 -10.11
C ARG A 41 7.98 9.71 -9.51
N GLY A 42 6.70 9.36 -9.57
CA GLY A 42 5.63 10.09 -8.90
C GLY A 42 5.37 9.63 -7.46
N LEU A 43 6.05 8.58 -6.97
CA LEU A 43 5.89 8.10 -5.60
C LEU A 43 6.79 8.87 -4.61
N PRO A 44 6.43 8.91 -3.31
CA PRO A 44 7.33 9.37 -2.25
C PRO A 44 8.67 8.64 -2.28
N ASP A 45 9.75 9.31 -1.86
CA ASP A 45 11.12 8.83 -2.02
C ASP A 45 11.36 7.43 -1.40
N ASP A 46 10.86 7.19 -0.19
CA ASP A 46 11.01 5.89 0.49
C ASP A 46 10.28 4.76 -0.26
N MET A 47 9.06 5.03 -0.72
CA MET A 47 8.27 4.08 -1.51
C MET A 47 8.95 3.79 -2.86
N ARG A 48 9.48 4.83 -3.51
CA ARG A 48 10.23 4.68 -4.76
C ARG A 48 11.50 3.86 -4.56
N PHE A 49 12.26 4.13 -3.49
CA PHE A 49 13.50 3.41 -3.19
C PHE A 49 13.24 1.92 -3.03
N MET A 50 12.29 1.55 -2.17
CA MET A 50 11.91 0.16 -1.93
C MET A 50 11.30 -0.49 -3.18
N GLY A 51 10.40 0.23 -3.85
CA GLY A 51 9.71 -0.25 -5.04
C GLY A 51 10.66 -0.52 -6.21
N ASP A 52 11.55 0.42 -6.55
CA ASP A 52 12.50 0.26 -7.65
C ASP A 52 13.43 -0.95 -7.43
N ALA A 53 13.87 -1.18 -6.19
CA ALA A 53 14.67 -2.33 -5.83
C ALA A 53 13.90 -3.63 -6.06
N TYR A 54 12.65 -3.68 -5.60
CA TYR A 54 11.79 -4.86 -5.76
C TYR A 54 11.51 -5.18 -7.24
N ILE A 55 11.12 -4.19 -8.05
CA ILE A 55 10.87 -4.36 -9.49
C ILE A 55 12.10 -4.93 -10.20
N LYS A 56 13.27 -4.36 -9.94
CA LYS A 56 14.53 -4.82 -10.54
C LYS A 56 14.82 -6.27 -10.18
N SER A 57 14.57 -6.65 -8.92
CA SER A 57 14.82 -8.02 -8.45
C SER A 57 13.86 -9.03 -9.09
N GLU A 58 12.56 -8.72 -9.15
CA GLU A 58 11.55 -9.64 -9.69
C GLU A 58 11.69 -9.80 -11.22
N PHE A 59 11.88 -8.71 -11.97
CA PHE A 59 12.12 -8.83 -13.41
C PHE A 59 13.41 -9.58 -13.74
N ARG A 60 14.45 -9.47 -12.89
CA ARG A 60 15.67 -10.26 -13.04
C ARG A 60 15.42 -11.73 -12.74
N ALA A 61 14.69 -12.04 -11.67
CA ALA A 61 14.39 -13.40 -11.26
C ALA A 61 13.47 -14.13 -12.26
N THR A 62 12.60 -13.41 -12.97
CA THR A 62 11.68 -13.98 -13.96
C THR A 62 12.26 -14.03 -15.37
N ARG A 63 13.45 -13.45 -15.62
CA ARG A 63 14.07 -13.36 -16.95
C ARG A 63 14.29 -14.70 -17.65
N THR A 64 14.53 -15.77 -16.89
CA THR A 64 14.81 -17.12 -17.39
C THR A 64 13.60 -18.06 -17.32
N SER A 65 12.41 -17.51 -17.10
CA SER A 65 11.18 -18.31 -17.06
C SER A 65 10.71 -18.63 -18.48
N ASP A 66 10.57 -19.92 -18.80
CA ASP A 66 10.07 -20.37 -20.11
C ASP A 66 8.60 -20.82 -20.06
N ASN A 67 8.00 -20.93 -18.88
CA ASN A 67 6.60 -21.34 -18.73
C ASN A 67 5.67 -20.19 -19.18
N PRO A 68 4.88 -20.37 -20.26
CA PRO A 68 4.04 -19.30 -20.81
C PRO A 68 2.94 -18.85 -19.84
N ILE A 69 2.40 -19.76 -19.03
CA ILE A 69 1.38 -19.44 -18.02
C ILE A 69 1.99 -18.52 -16.95
N HIS A 70 3.20 -18.84 -16.49
CA HIS A 70 3.89 -18.02 -15.50
C HIS A 70 4.24 -16.63 -16.06
N ILE A 71 4.72 -16.55 -17.30
CA ILE A 71 5.01 -15.27 -17.97
C ILE A 71 3.74 -14.41 -18.07
N ILE A 72 2.63 -15.01 -18.50
CA ILE A 72 1.35 -14.30 -18.65
C ILE A 72 0.82 -13.83 -17.30
N ALA A 73 0.83 -14.69 -16.28
CA ALA A 73 0.43 -14.32 -14.92
C ALA A 73 1.30 -13.16 -14.39
N PHE A 74 2.62 -13.25 -14.56
CA PHE A 74 3.56 -12.21 -14.17
C PHE A 74 3.25 -10.87 -14.86
N LEU A 75 3.16 -10.85 -16.20
CA LEU A 75 2.90 -9.62 -16.95
C LEU A 75 1.53 -9.02 -16.64
N SER A 76 0.50 -9.84 -16.47
CA SER A 76 -0.83 -9.39 -16.05
C SER A 76 -0.80 -8.68 -14.71
N GLN A 77 -0.12 -9.26 -13.71
CA GLN A 77 -0.02 -8.69 -12.36
C GLN A 77 0.74 -7.37 -12.36
N TRP A 78 1.86 -7.30 -13.08
CA TRP A 78 2.65 -6.08 -13.18
C TRP A 78 1.95 -4.98 -13.98
N LYS A 79 1.11 -5.34 -14.96
CA LYS A 79 0.25 -4.39 -15.66
C LYS A 79 -0.82 -3.80 -14.73
N LEU A 80 -1.51 -4.64 -13.94
CA LEU A 80 -2.51 -4.18 -12.97
C LEU A 80 -1.88 -3.27 -11.90
N TYR A 81 -0.70 -3.64 -11.41
CA TYR A 81 0.05 -2.81 -10.46
C TYR A 81 0.44 -1.46 -11.08
N LEU A 82 0.92 -1.46 -12.33
CA LEU A 82 1.23 -0.22 -13.04
C LEU A 82 0.02 0.71 -13.15
N GLU A 83 -1.14 0.16 -13.52
CA GLU A 83 -2.39 0.93 -13.64
C GLU A 83 -2.78 1.57 -12.30
N GLU A 84 -2.64 0.85 -11.19
CA GLU A 84 -2.88 1.39 -9.84
C GLU A 84 -1.91 2.52 -9.45
N VAL A 85 -0.62 2.36 -9.74
CA VAL A 85 0.38 3.42 -9.49
C VAL A 85 0.12 4.65 -10.36
N GLU A 86 -0.30 4.48 -11.61
CA GLU A 86 -0.62 5.61 -12.49
C GLU A 86 -1.94 6.30 -12.11
N GLN A 87 -2.96 5.54 -11.70
CA GLN A 87 -4.24 6.09 -11.22
C GLN A 87 -4.05 6.91 -9.95
N SER A 88 -3.36 6.35 -8.95
CA SER A 88 -3.07 7.06 -7.70
C SER A 88 -2.29 8.35 -7.92
N ALA A 89 -1.31 8.36 -8.83
CA ALA A 89 -0.58 9.58 -9.18
C ALA A 89 -1.45 10.64 -9.89
N THR A 90 -2.53 10.23 -10.54
CA THR A 90 -3.45 11.12 -11.28
C THR A 90 -4.52 11.71 -10.36
N GLU A 91 -5.11 10.89 -9.48
CA GLU A 91 -6.15 11.32 -8.53
C GLU A 91 -5.62 12.24 -7.43
N ALA A 92 -4.35 12.07 -7.07
CA ALA A 92 -3.68 12.80 -6.00
C ALA A 92 -3.31 14.27 -6.34
N GLY A 93 -3.32 14.65 -7.62
CA GLY A 93 -2.38 15.69 -8.07
C GLY A 93 -0.93 15.26 -7.79
N LYS A 94 0.08 15.93 -8.35
CA LYS A 94 1.50 15.51 -8.22
C LYS A 94 2.06 15.46 -6.78
N ALA A 95 1.25 15.69 -5.75
CA ALA A 95 1.68 15.86 -4.37
C ALA A 95 0.87 15.08 -3.32
N ALA A 96 -0.29 14.46 -3.63
CA ALA A 96 -0.95 13.66 -2.59
C ALA A 96 -0.26 12.29 -2.46
N PRO A 97 -0.01 11.83 -1.23
CA PRO A 97 0.70 10.59 -0.99
C PRO A 97 -0.09 9.42 -1.56
N PHE A 98 0.60 8.47 -2.19
CA PHE A 98 0.03 7.19 -2.59
C PHE A 98 -0.72 6.58 -1.40
N LYS A 99 -2.04 6.49 -1.49
CA LYS A 99 -2.87 5.87 -0.46
C LYS A 99 -3.11 4.44 -0.88
N GLY A 100 -2.57 3.49 -0.13
CA GLY A 100 -2.81 2.08 -0.36
C GLY A 100 -4.32 1.75 -0.29
N ARG A 101 -4.71 0.62 -0.85
CA ARG A 101 -6.09 0.11 -0.79
C ARG A 101 -6.28 -0.82 0.40
N ARG A 102 -7.53 -0.95 0.85
CA ARG A 102 -7.90 -1.97 1.83
C ARG A 102 -7.66 -3.36 1.22
N LEU A 103 -7.06 -4.25 2.01
CA LEU A 103 -6.85 -5.63 1.59
C LEU A 103 -8.19 -6.38 1.55
N GLU A 104 -8.51 -6.96 0.39
CA GLU A 104 -9.73 -7.76 0.18
C GLU A 104 -9.74 -8.99 1.09
N VAL A 105 -10.90 -9.34 1.61
CA VAL A 105 -11.07 -10.47 2.56
C VAL A 105 -10.65 -11.79 1.90
N ASP A 106 -11.08 -12.02 0.66
CA ASP A 106 -10.74 -13.23 -0.10
C ASP A 106 -9.23 -13.43 -0.25
N LYS A 107 -8.45 -12.35 -0.29
CA LYS A 107 -6.98 -12.43 -0.35
C LYS A 107 -6.37 -12.79 0.99
N ILE A 108 -6.99 -12.36 2.10
CA ILE A 108 -6.56 -12.71 3.46
C ILE A 108 -6.77 -14.19 3.70
N GLU A 109 -7.91 -14.74 3.25
CA GLU A 109 -8.23 -16.16 3.41
C GLU A 109 -7.27 -17.09 2.64
N GLN A 110 -6.60 -16.58 1.61
CA GLN A 110 -5.60 -17.32 0.84
C GLN A 110 -4.20 -17.32 1.47
N LEU A 111 -3.98 -16.53 2.52
CA LEU A 111 -2.69 -16.47 3.22
C LEU A 111 -2.53 -17.68 4.13
N SER A 112 -1.30 -18.22 4.18
CA SER A 112 -0.96 -19.22 5.20
C SER A 112 -0.96 -18.62 6.61
N GLU A 113 -1.11 -19.46 7.63
CA GLU A 113 -1.10 -19.06 9.05
C GLU A 113 0.13 -18.22 9.41
N GLU A 114 1.31 -18.59 8.90
CA GLU A 114 2.55 -17.84 9.10
C GLU A 114 2.47 -16.43 8.49
N GLN A 115 1.93 -16.31 7.28
CA GLN A 115 1.78 -15.01 6.60
C GLN A 115 0.76 -14.12 7.30
N ILE A 116 -0.31 -14.71 7.85
CA ILE A 116 -1.28 -13.99 8.68
C ILE A 116 -0.61 -13.48 9.95
N GLY A 117 0.22 -14.31 10.60
CA GLY A 117 1.02 -13.92 11.77
C GLY A 117 1.94 -12.73 11.47
N GLN A 118 2.70 -12.80 10.36
CA GLN A 118 3.58 -11.71 9.93
C GLN A 118 2.81 -10.42 9.62
N LEU A 119 1.65 -10.52 8.97
CA LEU A 119 0.80 -9.38 8.68
C LEU A 119 0.26 -8.75 9.97
N TYR A 120 -0.10 -9.57 10.96
CA TYR A 120 -0.56 -9.12 12.27
C TYR A 120 0.55 -8.42 13.05
N GLU A 121 1.77 -8.95 13.06
CA GLU A 121 2.94 -8.30 13.65
C GLU A 121 3.23 -6.95 12.99
N LEU A 122 3.20 -6.89 11.65
CA LEU A 122 3.38 -5.66 10.89
C LEU A 122 2.31 -4.61 11.23
N MET A 123 1.04 -5.03 11.31
CA MET A 123 -0.07 -4.16 11.70
C MET A 123 0.19 -3.54 13.08
N HIS A 124 0.62 -4.33 14.07
CA HIS A 124 0.90 -3.79 15.41
C HIS A 124 2.12 -2.88 15.44
N ALA A 125 3.21 -3.26 14.77
CA ALA A 125 4.44 -2.46 14.72
C ALA A 125 4.23 -1.06 14.10
N THR A 126 3.20 -0.91 13.25
CA THR A 126 2.90 0.33 12.56
C THR A 126 1.78 1.16 13.20
N LYS A 127 1.13 0.69 14.27
CA LYS A 127 0.00 1.39 14.92
C LYS A 127 0.32 2.81 15.37
N ASP A 128 1.53 3.05 15.85
CA ASP A 128 1.93 4.37 16.37
C ASP A 128 2.45 5.30 15.27
N VAL A 129 2.83 4.75 14.10
CA VAL A 129 3.37 5.51 12.96
C VAL A 129 2.28 6.32 12.25
N TRP A 130 1.03 5.84 12.27
CA TRP A 130 -0.10 6.44 11.54
C TRP A 130 -0.99 7.33 12.40
N LYS A 131 -0.67 7.54 13.68
CA LYS A 131 -1.42 8.45 14.56
C LYS A 131 -1.05 9.89 14.22
N SER A 132 -2.06 10.75 14.05
CA SER A 132 -1.82 12.19 13.98
C SER A 132 -1.15 12.67 15.28
N PRO A 133 -0.34 13.74 15.28
CA PRO A 133 0.12 14.36 16.52
C PRO A 133 -1.01 14.61 17.52
N GLU A 134 -2.21 14.94 17.02
CA GLU A 134 -3.43 15.12 17.83
C GLU A 134 -3.87 13.80 18.50
N ASP A 135 -3.89 12.68 17.79
CA ASP A 135 -4.25 11.36 18.33
C ASP A 135 -3.25 10.87 19.38
N LEU A 136 -1.97 11.20 19.20
CA LEU A 136 -0.92 10.90 20.18
C LEU A 136 -1.10 11.74 21.45
N THR A 137 -1.44 13.02 21.32
CA THR A 137 -1.72 13.89 22.47
C THR A 137 -2.98 13.48 23.23
N ALA A 138 -4.03 13.06 22.52
CA ALA A 138 -5.27 12.57 23.13
C ALA A 138 -5.06 11.27 23.91
N GLN A 139 -4.11 10.43 23.48
CA GLN A 139 -3.82 9.14 24.11
C GLN A 139 -2.79 9.26 25.25
N ALA A 140 -1.89 10.26 25.20
CA ALA A 140 -0.97 10.59 26.29
C ALA A 140 -1.62 11.41 27.42
N GLY A 141 -2.73 12.10 27.14
CA GLY A 141 -3.51 12.88 28.11
C GLY A 141 -4.56 12.04 28.84
N GLY A 142 -4.17 11.36 29.92
CA GLY A 142 -5.12 10.81 30.88
C GLY A 142 -5.87 11.92 31.63
N GLY A 143 -7.14 12.13 31.28
CA GLY A 143 -8.16 12.77 32.15
C GLY A 143 -8.61 14.18 31.74
N PRO A 144 -9.91 14.50 31.86
CA PRO A 144 -10.43 15.81 31.51
C PRO A 144 -9.91 16.81 32.55
N SER A 145 -9.04 17.73 32.12
CA SER A 145 -8.78 18.92 32.94
C SER A 145 -10.07 19.70 32.96
N GLY A 146 -10.79 19.60 34.09
CA GLY A 146 -12.00 20.35 34.35
C GLY A 146 -11.77 21.80 33.96
N SER A 147 -12.62 22.29 33.06
CA SER A 147 -12.92 23.71 32.93
C SER A 147 -13.49 24.14 34.28
N LEU A 148 -12.61 24.46 35.23
CA LEU A 148 -12.92 25.29 36.38
C LEU A 148 -13.38 26.62 35.79
N ASN A 149 -14.69 26.77 35.76
CA ASN A 149 -15.39 28.00 35.50
C ASN A 149 -15.14 28.89 36.73
N PRO A 150 -14.43 30.03 36.64
CA PRO A 150 -14.50 31.03 37.68
C PRO A 150 -15.71 31.92 37.36
N SER A 151 -16.77 31.73 38.13
CA SER A 151 -17.87 32.67 38.27
C SER A 151 -17.38 34.12 38.39
N ALA A 152 -17.93 35.01 37.58
CA ALA A 152 -17.99 36.46 37.78
C ALA A 152 -19.14 37.03 36.92
N PRO A 153 -19.74 38.17 37.28
CA PRO A 153 -21.05 38.26 37.95
C PRO A 153 -22.19 38.67 37.00
N GLU A 154 -23.41 38.45 37.47
CA GLU A 154 -24.67 38.93 36.87
C GLU A 154 -24.63 40.45 36.67
N ASP A 155 -24.72 40.90 35.42
CA ASP A 155 -24.99 42.30 35.07
C ASP A 155 -26.50 42.45 34.93
N ASP A 156 -27.14 42.71 36.07
CA ASP A 156 -28.55 43.08 36.18
C ASP A 156 -28.64 44.60 35.95
N THR A 157 -28.63 45.03 34.68
CA THR A 157 -28.98 46.40 34.31
C THR A 157 -30.46 46.48 33.91
N LYS A 158 -31.29 46.75 34.92
CA LYS A 158 -32.62 47.30 34.75
C LYS A 158 -32.65 48.75 35.25
N ASP A 159 -33.43 49.55 34.54
CA ASP A 159 -33.95 50.88 34.88
C ASP A 159 -33.10 52.11 34.49
N LYS A 160 -33.38 52.66 33.30
CA LYS A 160 -34.19 53.89 33.17
C LYS A 160 -34.68 54.13 31.74
#